data_AF-A0A938F0J7-F1
#
_entry.id   AF-A0A938F0J7-F1
#
_cell.length_a   1.000
_cell.length_b   1.000
_cell.length_c   1.000
_cell.angle_alpha   90.00
_cell.angle_beta   90.00
_cell.angle_gamma   90.00
#
_symmetry.space_group_name_H-M   'P 1'
#
loop_
_entity.id
_entity.type
_entity.pdbx_description
1 polymer ?
#
loop_
_entity_poly.entity_id
_entity_poly.type
_entity_poly.pdbx_seq_one_letter_code
_entity_poly.pdbx_strand_id
1 'polypeptide(L)' 'MLGVKNIIDIDDLSSEDIKLIMENADSFAEVLERDLKKVPTLRGKTLVNLFFEPSTRTRT' A
#
# COMPACT_ATOMS: atom_id res chain seq x y z
N MET A 1 -8.17 7.12 -8.47
CA MET A 1 -7.65 5.80 -8.91
C MET A 1 -6.34 6.08 -9.59
N LEU A 2 -5.31 5.23 -9.39
CA LEU A 2 -4.00 5.46 -9.98
C LEU A 2 -4.06 5.29 -11.51
N GLY A 3 -3.24 6.05 -12.24
CA GLY A 3 -3.11 5.95 -13.69
C GLY A 3 -2.47 4.63 -14.15
N VAL A 4 -1.77 3.95 -13.26
CA VAL A 4 -1.09 2.67 -13.52
C VAL A 4 -1.70 1.52 -12.73
N LYS A 5 -1.62 0.32 -13.32
CA LYS A 5 -2.10 -0.91 -12.68
C LYS A 5 -1.06 -1.58 -11.79
N ASN A 6 0.21 -1.52 -12.17
CA ASN A 6 1.33 -2.15 -11.45
C ASN A 6 2.28 -1.06 -10.94
N ILE A 7 2.84 -1.25 -9.75
CA ILE A 7 3.88 -0.38 -9.18
C ILE A 7 5.21 -1.14 -9.29
N ILE A 8 6.03 -0.77 -10.27
CA ILE A 8 7.34 -1.39 -10.54
C ILE A 8 8.44 -0.37 -10.33
N ASP A 9 8.25 0.85 -10.85
CA ASP A 9 9.14 2.00 -10.70
C ASP A 9 8.32 3.27 -10.39
N ILE A 10 8.97 4.29 -9.83
CA ILE A 10 8.40 5.62 -9.60
C ILE A 10 8.29 6.43 -10.90
N ASP A 11 9.10 6.11 -11.91
CA ASP A 11 9.10 6.79 -13.22
C ASP A 11 7.75 6.67 -13.96
N ASP A 12 6.99 5.60 -13.67
CA ASP A 12 5.66 5.37 -14.22
C ASP A 12 4.55 6.18 -13.50
N LEU A 13 4.87 6.82 -12.37
CA LEU A 13 3.90 7.55 -11.56
C LEU A 13 3.88 9.04 -11.90
N SER A 14 2.69 9.55 -12.18
CA SER A 14 2.49 10.99 -12.25
C SER A 14 2.64 11.65 -10.88
N SER A 15 2.86 12.96 -10.85
CA SER A 15 2.89 13.72 -9.60
C SER A 15 1.56 13.61 -8.83
N GLU A 16 0.45 13.51 -9.56
CA GLU A 16 -0.89 13.33 -9.02
C GLU A 16 -1.06 11.94 -8.39
N ASP A 17 -0.53 10.88 -9.03
CA ASP A 17 -0.54 9.52 -8.48
C ASP A 17 0.23 9.45 -7.16
N ILE A 18 1.42 10.06 -7.11
CA ILE A 18 2.25 10.10 -5.90
C ILE A 18 1.52 10.82 -4.77
N LYS A 19 0.94 11.99 -5.04
CA LYS A 19 0.15 12.73 -4.05
C LYS A 19 -1.03 11.90 -3.53
N LEU A 20 -1.76 11.24 -4.42
CA LEU A 20 -2.87 10.37 -4.04
C LEU A 20 -2.41 9.19 -3.15
N ILE A 21 -1.24 8.60 -3.41
CA ILE A 21 -0.68 7.55 -2.55
C ILE A 21 -0.39 8.12 -1.15
N MET A 22 0.24 9.29 -1.07
CA MET A 22 0.58 9.94 0.20
C MET A 22 -0.65 10.32 1.01
N GLU A 23 -1.66 10.94 0.38
CA GLU A 23 -2.93 11.30 1.04
C GLU A 23 -3.66 10.08 1.62
N ASN A 24 -3.67 8.98 0.87
CA ASN A 24 -4.24 7.72 1.36
C ASN A 24 -3.40 7.13 2.50
N ALA A 25 -2.07 7.21 2.43
CA ALA A 25 -1.19 6.72 3.49
C ALA A 25 -1.45 7.46 4.81
N ASP A 26 -1.58 8.78 4.78
CA ASP A 26 -1.91 9.61 5.94
C ASP A 26 -3.27 9.21 6.54
N SER A 27 -4.29 9.03 5.69
CA SER A 27 -5.62 8.60 6.12
C SER A 27 -5.61 7.20 6.76
N PHE A 28 -4.73 6.31 6.31
CA PHE A 28 -4.57 4.97 6.87
C PHE A 28 -3.70 4.93 8.13
N ALA A 29 -2.85 5.92 8.37
CA ALA A 29 -2.08 6.02 9.61
C ALA A 29 -3.02 6.07 10.82
N GLU A 30 -4.11 6.84 10.73
CA GLU A 30 -5.14 6.93 11.77
C GLU A 30 -5.85 5.58 12.01
N VAL A 31 -5.97 4.72 10.99
CA VAL A 31 -6.56 3.38 11.14
C VAL A 31 -5.70 2.48 12.03
N LEU A 32 -4.39 2.68 12.04
CA LEU A 32 -3.46 1.88 12.86
C LEU A 32 -3.59 2.18 14.36
N GLU A 33 -4.17 3.33 14.72
CA GLU A 33 -4.42 3.74 16.12
C GLU A 33 -5.74 3.17 16.67
N ARG A 34 -6.62 2.65 15.80
CA ARG A 34 -7.92 2.08 16.20
C ARG A 34 -7.74 0.68 16.80
N ASP A 35 -8.63 0.31 17.72
CA ASP A 35 -8.67 -1.04 18.32
C ASP A 35 -8.74 -2.15 17.27
N LEU A 36 -9.39 -1.87 16.14
CA LEU A 36 -9.47 -2.76 15.00
C LEU A 36 -8.69 -2.19 13.81
N LYS A 37 -7.40 -2.55 13.74
CA LYS A 37 -6.42 -2.09 12.74
C LYS A 37 -6.67 -2.55 11.30
N LYS A 38 -7.81 -3.18 10.99
CA LYS A 38 -8.09 -3.80 9.69
C LYS A 38 -9.33 -3.19 9.05
N VAL A 39 -9.17 -2.56 7.90
CA VAL A 39 -10.31 -2.14 7.06
C VAL A 39 -10.88 -3.34 6.30
N PRO A 40 -12.20 -3.38 6.06
CA PRO A 40 -12.85 -4.50 5.38
C PRO A 40 -12.55 -4.54 3.87
N THR A 41 -11.91 -3.52 3.30
CA THR A 41 -11.71 -3.34 1.85
C THR A 41 -10.95 -4.51 1.18
N LEU A 42 -10.05 -5.17 1.91
CA LEU A 42 -9.28 -6.32 1.42
C LEU A 42 -9.83 -7.67 1.91
N ARG A 43 -11.01 -7.70 2.55
CA ARG A 43 -11.59 -8.95 3.07
C ARG A 43 -11.84 -9.93 1.94
N GLY A 44 -11.38 -11.18 2.11
CA GLY A 44 -11.48 -12.22 1.09
C GLY A 44 -10.44 -12.10 -0.03
N LYS A 45 -9.45 -11.21 0.09
CA LYS A 45 -8.29 -11.15 -0.80
C LYS A 45 -7.09 -11.83 -0.15
N THR A 46 -6.29 -12.54 -0.95
CA THR A 46 -5.02 -13.16 -0.53
C THR A 46 -3.88 -12.42 -1.20
N LEU A 47 -2.91 -11.97 -0.40
CA LEU A 47 -1.65 -11.38 -0.87
C LEU A 47 -0.55 -12.44 -0.89
N VAL A 48 0.21 -12.53 -1.98
CA VAL A 48 1.36 -13.43 -2.10
C VAL A 48 2.63 -12.61 -2.06
N ASN A 49 3.47 -12.88 -1.06
CA ASN A 49 4.75 -12.22 -0.86
C ASN A 49 5.89 -13.13 -1.37
N LEU A 50 6.55 -12.74 -2.46
CA LEU A 50 7.69 -13.46 -3.04
C LEU A 50 8.99 -12.70 -2.77
N PHE A 51 9.86 -13.27 -1.93
CA PHE A 51 11.15 -12.70 -1.58
C PHE A 51 12.27 -13.70 -1.90
N PHE A 52 13.23 -13.32 -2.75
CA PHE A 52 14.45 -14.09 -3.01
C PHE A 52 15.56 -13.80 -1.98
N GLU A 53 15.40 -12.70 -1.22
CA GLU A 53 16.35 -12.24 -0.22
C GLU A 53 15.63 -11.96 1.11
N PRO A 54 16.28 -12.14 2.28
CA PRO A 54 15.68 -11.81 3.57
C PRO A 54 15.29 -10.32 3.68
N SER A 55 14.02 -10.04 4.03
CA SER A 55 13.54 -8.69 4.32
C SER A 55 12.72 -8.66 5.61
N THR A 56 13.03 -7.70 6.49
CA THR A 56 12.27 -7.45 7.72
C THR A 56 11.24 -6.37 7.46
N ARG A 57 11.66 -5.15 7.11
CA ARG A 57 10.77 -3.96 6.98
C ARG A 57 9.66 -4.13 5.94
N THR A 58 9.92 -4.81 4.82
CA THR A 58 8.91 -4.97 3.75
C THR A 58 7.94 -6.12 4.00
N ARG A 59 8.35 -7.11 4.80
CA ARG A 59 7.58 -8.34 5.02
C ARG A 59 6.58 -8.22 6.17
N THR A 60 6.95 -7.49 7.23
CA THR A 60 6.19 -7.36 8.48
C THR A 60 5.10 -6.32 8.38
#